data_AF-A0A382X8W8-F1
#
_entry.id   AF-A0A382X8W8-F1
#
_cell.length_a   1.000
_cell.length_b   1.000
_cell.length_c   1.000
_cell.angle_alpha   90.00
_cell.angle_beta   90.00
_cell.angle_gamma   90.00
#
_symmetry.space_group_name_H-M   'P 1'
#
loop_
_entity.id
_entity.type
_entity.pdbx_description
1 polymer ?
#
loop_
_entity_poly.entity_id
_entity_poly.type
_entity_poly.pdbx_seq_one_letter_code
_entity_poly.pdbx_strand_id
1 'polypeptide(L)'
;RRYDSTAYTMSMQMGVDVVRVDTQFDVSTTTISTAMPPMPEAPSRASSGYALDPRINESYVAVNRLLAEGVEVYRSSGPLTIEAGELPAGTFMISRRTPEIADRMQQIASEMRVPVFTDPKGTGSSMPVQISGARIGLYKPWQASMDEGWTRLTLENYGFPFESVDNARIREGDLGSDFDVLIIPQGVQPRALINGISEERIMEPYAGGVGDEGIEAIIEFVKEGGTLLTFERSDQIVFEHFNVPVKDALQGLQHPEFYLPPAVLKLDVNNE
;
A
#
# COMPACT_ATOMS: atom_id res chain seq x y z
N ARG A 1 28.67 -9.21 1.40
CA ARG A 1 27.82 -8.20 2.09
C ARG A 1 28.19 -8.25 3.57
N ARG A 2 28.45 -7.12 4.23
CA ARG A 2 28.62 -7.10 5.69
C ARG A 2 27.27 -7.46 6.32
N TYR A 3 27.27 -8.42 7.23
CA TYR A 3 26.05 -8.90 7.91
C TYR A 3 25.52 -7.88 8.92
N ASP A 4 26.43 -7.09 9.53
CA ASP A 4 26.06 -6.02 10.46
C ASP A 4 25.72 -4.74 9.70
N SER A 5 24.41 -4.48 9.60
CA SER A 5 23.88 -3.21 9.12
C SER A 5 23.51 -2.33 10.31
N THR A 6 23.51 -1.01 10.13
CA THR A 6 23.23 -0.02 11.19
C THR A 6 21.79 -0.05 11.74
N ALA A 7 20.91 -0.90 11.20
CA ALA A 7 19.47 -0.91 11.45
C ALA A 7 18.93 -2.12 12.21
N TYR A 8 19.74 -2.91 12.94
CA TYR A 8 19.27 -4.10 13.69
C TYR A 8 18.65 -3.79 15.07
N THR A 9 17.92 -2.68 15.20
CA THR A 9 17.19 -2.36 16.43
C THR A 9 15.77 -2.91 16.33
N MET A 10 15.58 -4.18 16.72
CA MET A 10 14.29 -4.90 16.59
C MET A 10 13.10 -4.13 17.16
N SER A 11 13.29 -3.43 18.28
CA SER A 11 12.25 -2.61 18.90
C SER A 11 11.77 -1.47 17.99
N MET A 12 12.70 -0.78 17.33
CA MET A 12 12.36 0.26 16.36
C MET A 12 11.70 -0.32 15.11
N GLN A 13 12.15 -1.48 14.63
CA GLN A 13 11.54 -2.15 13.47
C GLN A 13 10.11 -2.62 13.73
N MET A 14 9.83 -3.04 14.97
CA MET A 14 8.52 -3.54 15.39
C MET A 14 7.61 -2.43 15.97
N GLY A 15 8.10 -1.20 16.09
CA GLY A 15 7.36 -0.10 16.73
C GLY A 15 7.07 -0.35 18.21
N VAL A 16 7.93 -1.09 18.90
CA VAL A 16 7.76 -1.46 20.31
C VAL A 16 8.66 -0.59 21.20
N ASP A 17 8.07 0.03 22.21
CA ASP A 17 8.83 0.73 23.24
C ASP A 17 9.60 -0.27 24.10
N VAL A 18 10.92 -0.06 24.21
CA VAL A 18 11.78 -0.87 25.06
C VAL A 18 12.29 -0.02 26.21
N VAL A 19 11.96 -0.45 27.43
CA VAL A 19 12.51 0.10 28.66
C VAL A 19 13.74 -0.71 29.04
N ARG A 20 14.90 -0.05 29.04
CA ARG A 20 16.14 -0.64 29.55
C ARG A 20 16.06 -0.74 31.07
N VAL A 21 16.37 -1.92 31.61
CA VAL A 21 16.45 -2.15 33.06
C VAL A 21 17.90 -2.52 33.42
N ASP A 22 18.56 -1.65 34.18
CA ASP A 22 19.98 -1.82 34.56
C ASP A 22 20.18 -2.55 35.89
N THR A 23 19.10 -2.78 36.65
CA THR A 23 19.13 -3.45 37.94
C THR A 23 18.31 -4.73 37.89
N GLN A 24 18.82 -5.81 38.50
CA GLN A 24 18.05 -7.03 38.65
C GLN A 24 16.73 -6.74 39.38
N PHE A 25 15.64 -7.28 38.85
CA PHE A 25 14.31 -7.19 39.43
C PHE A 25 13.61 -8.54 39.28
N ASP A 26 12.70 -8.82 40.21
CA ASP A 26 11.81 -9.97 40.13
C ASP A 26 10.48 -9.54 39.50
N VAL A 27 10.00 -10.31 38.53
CA VAL A 27 8.69 -10.11 37.92
C VAL A 27 7.98 -11.44 37.80
N SER A 28 6.73 -11.48 38.25
CA SER A 28 5.86 -12.62 38.02
C SER A 28 5.53 -12.71 36.54
N THR A 29 6.00 -13.77 35.88
CA THR A 29 5.73 -14.03 34.46
C THR A 29 5.03 -15.37 34.31
N THR A 30 4.24 -15.48 33.23
CA THR A 30 3.61 -16.73 32.81
C THR A 30 4.21 -17.13 31.48
N THR A 31 4.79 -18.32 31.40
CA THR A 31 5.31 -18.85 30.13
C THR A 31 4.16 -19.07 29.17
N ILE A 32 4.22 -18.43 28.00
CA ILE A 32 3.33 -18.70 26.88
C ILE A 32 4.06 -19.58 25.86
N SER A 33 3.44 -20.66 25.41
CA SER A 33 4.01 -21.53 24.36
C SER A 33 3.79 -20.97 22.94
N THR A 34 2.79 -20.09 22.79
CA THR A 34 2.41 -19.46 21.54
C THR A 34 1.98 -18.02 21.83
N ALA A 35 2.56 -17.05 21.14
CA ALA A 35 2.05 -15.68 21.15
C ALA A 35 0.78 -15.63 20.29
N MET A 36 -0.37 -15.43 20.93
CA MET A 36 -1.61 -15.15 20.20
C MET A 36 -1.81 -13.62 20.17
N PRO A 37 -2.06 -13.03 18.99
CA PRO A 37 -2.46 -11.63 18.92
C PRO A 37 -3.68 -11.41 19.83
N PRO A 38 -3.80 -10.24 20.50
CA PRO A 38 -4.96 -9.95 21.31
C PRO A 38 -6.24 -10.06 20.47
N MET A 39 -7.28 -10.66 21.04
CA MET A 39 -8.59 -10.70 20.41
C MET A 39 -9.28 -9.38 20.73
N PRO A 40 -9.69 -8.58 19.73
CA PRO A 40 -10.48 -7.38 20.01
C PRO A 40 -11.83 -7.77 20.62
N GLU A 41 -12.38 -6.89 21.45
CA GLU A 41 -13.75 -7.05 21.91
C GLU A 41 -14.71 -7.02 20.73
N ALA A 42 -15.74 -7.86 20.78
CA ALA A 42 -16.77 -7.84 19.75
C ALA A 42 -17.48 -6.48 19.79
N PRO A 43 -17.58 -5.75 18.66
CA PRO A 43 -18.21 -4.45 18.64
C PRO A 43 -19.68 -4.59 19.06
N SER A 44 -20.13 -3.68 19.92
CA SER A 44 -21.54 -3.57 20.23
C SER A 44 -22.32 -3.14 18.99
N ARG A 45 -23.66 -3.24 19.05
CA ARG A 45 -24.49 -2.71 17.98
C ARG A 45 -24.40 -1.17 17.99
N ALA A 46 -23.79 -0.61 16.95
CA ALA A 46 -23.68 0.83 16.77
C ALA A 46 -25.08 1.49 16.70
N SER A 47 -25.15 2.79 16.95
CA SER A 47 -26.31 3.65 16.69
C SER A 47 -26.13 4.46 15.39
N SER A 48 -24.96 5.07 15.18
CA SER A 48 -24.62 5.88 14.00
C SER A 48 -23.75 5.13 12.98
N GLY A 49 -22.81 4.30 13.42
CA GLY A 49 -21.92 3.59 12.51
C GLY A 49 -20.71 2.95 13.17
N TYR A 50 -19.84 2.41 12.33
CA TYR A 50 -18.61 1.74 12.74
C TYR A 50 -17.39 2.45 12.19
N ALA A 51 -16.25 2.26 12.84
CA ALA A 51 -14.96 2.79 12.40
C ALA A 51 -13.84 1.75 12.50
N LEU A 52 -12.92 1.81 11.53
CA LEU A 52 -11.68 1.02 11.50
C LEU A 52 -10.47 1.97 11.46
N ASP A 53 -9.48 1.68 12.30
CA ASP A 53 -8.29 2.53 12.45
C ASP A 53 -7.35 2.39 11.23
N PRO A 54 -7.01 3.49 10.54
CA PRO A 54 -6.20 3.44 9.32
C PRO A 54 -4.71 3.20 9.61
N ARG A 55 -4.29 3.15 10.88
CA ARG A 55 -2.93 2.81 11.31
C ARG A 55 -2.70 1.29 11.36
N ILE A 56 -3.76 0.49 11.27
CA ILE A 56 -3.71 -0.97 11.33
C ILE A 56 -3.78 -1.52 9.90
N ASN A 57 -2.80 -2.32 9.51
CA ASN A 57 -2.70 -2.89 8.15
C ASN A 57 -3.92 -3.76 7.81
N GLU A 58 -4.36 -4.59 8.74
CA GLU A 58 -5.50 -5.48 8.60
C GLU A 58 -6.83 -4.72 8.38
N SER A 59 -6.92 -3.44 8.79
CA SER A 59 -8.07 -2.59 8.47
C SER A 59 -8.24 -2.38 6.96
N TYR A 60 -7.14 -2.31 6.19
CA TYR A 60 -7.22 -2.19 4.73
C TYR A 60 -7.76 -3.48 4.10
N VAL A 61 -7.37 -4.64 4.63
CA VAL A 61 -7.92 -5.94 4.19
C VAL A 61 -9.42 -6.01 4.47
N ALA A 62 -9.85 -5.57 5.66
CA ALA A 62 -11.25 -5.50 6.02
C ALA A 62 -12.04 -4.55 5.08
N VAL A 63 -11.51 -3.36 4.81
CA VAL A 63 -12.13 -2.38 3.90
C VAL A 63 -12.23 -2.91 2.48
N ASN A 64 -11.19 -3.55 1.94
CA ASN A 64 -11.23 -4.11 0.60
C ASN A 64 -12.30 -5.21 0.47
N ARG A 65 -12.45 -6.07 1.49
CA ARG A 65 -13.53 -7.07 1.53
C ARG A 65 -14.91 -6.41 1.55
N LEU A 66 -15.10 -5.38 2.37
CA LEU A 66 -16.35 -4.63 2.45
C LEU A 66 -16.71 -3.97 1.11
N LEU A 67 -15.73 -3.35 0.45
CA LEU A 67 -15.93 -2.75 -0.87
C LEU A 67 -16.29 -3.80 -1.92
N ALA A 68 -15.65 -4.97 -1.91
CA ALA A 68 -15.98 -6.09 -2.79
C ALA A 68 -17.39 -6.67 -2.53
N GLU A 69 -17.88 -6.56 -1.29
CA GLU A 69 -19.25 -6.92 -0.89
C GLU A 69 -20.28 -5.82 -1.24
N GLY A 70 -19.85 -4.69 -1.83
CA GLY A 70 -20.71 -3.56 -2.19
C GLY A 70 -21.12 -2.68 -1.00
N VAL A 71 -20.43 -2.81 0.14
CA VAL A 71 -20.65 -1.96 1.31
C VAL A 71 -20.04 -0.59 1.06
N GLU A 72 -20.82 0.47 1.29
CA GLU A 72 -20.32 1.84 1.24
C GLU A 72 -19.34 2.10 2.40
N VAL A 73 -18.11 2.50 2.06
CA VAL A 73 -17.09 2.91 3.01
C VAL A 73 -16.74 4.37 2.76
N TYR A 74 -16.50 5.12 3.84
CA TYR A 74 -16.11 6.52 3.81
C TYR A 74 -14.78 6.71 4.54
N ARG A 75 -14.01 7.73 4.19
CA ARG A 75 -12.86 8.19 4.97
C ARG A 75 -13.16 9.51 5.66
N SER A 76 -12.78 9.60 6.93
CA SER A 76 -12.89 10.85 7.69
C SER A 76 -11.87 11.87 7.19
N SER A 77 -12.29 13.12 7.02
CA SER A 77 -11.38 14.22 6.68
C SER A 77 -10.63 14.79 7.89
N GLY A 78 -11.07 14.43 9.10
CA GLY A 78 -10.46 14.85 10.37
C GLY A 78 -10.51 13.73 11.41
N PRO A 79 -9.95 13.96 12.61
CA PRO A 79 -9.98 12.99 13.69
C PRO A 79 -11.42 12.72 14.16
N LEU A 80 -11.64 11.52 14.69
CA LEU A 80 -12.91 11.08 15.23
C LEU A 80 -12.76 10.71 16.71
N THR A 81 -13.71 11.12 17.55
CA THR A 81 -13.79 10.67 18.93
C THR A 81 -14.65 9.41 19.04
N ILE A 82 -14.15 8.42 19.77
CA ILE A 82 -14.82 7.17 20.13
C ILE A 82 -14.72 6.97 21.66
N GLU A 83 -15.41 5.97 22.21
CA GLU A 83 -15.33 5.67 23.65
C GLU A 83 -13.89 5.36 24.11
N ALA A 84 -13.12 4.63 23.29
CA ALA A 84 -11.75 4.23 23.60
C ALA A 84 -10.69 5.34 23.39
N GLY A 85 -11.08 6.53 22.91
CA GLY A 85 -10.15 7.64 22.66
C GLY A 85 -10.39 8.34 21.33
N GLU A 86 -9.30 8.66 20.63
CA GLU A 86 -9.31 9.39 19.35
C GLU A 86 -8.72 8.54 18.22
N LEU A 87 -9.41 8.54 17.08
CA LEU A 87 -8.94 7.98 15.82
C LEU A 87 -8.46 9.12 14.90
N PRO A 88 -7.38 8.91 14.13
CA PRO A 88 -6.80 9.97 13.31
C PRO A 88 -7.68 10.32 12.09
N ALA A 89 -7.32 11.39 11.39
CA ALA A 89 -7.84 11.66 10.06
C ALA A 89 -7.57 10.47 9.10
N GLY A 90 -8.47 10.26 8.15
CA GLY A 90 -8.44 9.11 7.25
C GLY A 90 -9.02 7.84 7.85
N THR A 91 -9.73 7.92 8.97
CA THR A 91 -10.41 6.77 9.56
C THR A 91 -11.49 6.24 8.64
N PHE A 92 -11.54 4.92 8.46
CA PHE A 92 -12.56 4.28 7.65
C PHE A 92 -13.87 4.22 8.43
N MET A 93 -14.96 4.67 7.83
CA MET A 93 -16.28 4.75 8.44
C MET A 93 -17.28 3.94 7.62
N ILE A 94 -18.05 3.11 8.32
CA ILE A 94 -19.12 2.29 7.75
C ILE A 94 -20.42 2.74 8.39
N SER A 95 -21.35 3.27 7.59
CA SER A 95 -22.64 3.70 8.10
C SER A 95 -23.45 2.51 8.60
N ARG A 96 -24.03 2.61 9.79
CA ARG A 96 -25.01 1.60 10.22
C ARG A 96 -26.29 1.79 9.43
N ARG A 97 -26.58 0.87 8.51
CA ARG A 97 -27.85 0.88 7.77
C ARG A 97 -28.71 -0.35 8.03
N THR A 98 -28.14 -1.47 8.46
CA THR A 98 -28.89 -2.72 8.63
C THR A 98 -28.31 -3.65 9.71
N PRO A 99 -29.06 -4.66 10.20
CA PRO A 99 -28.55 -5.72 11.08
C PRO A 99 -27.40 -6.53 10.45
N GLU A 100 -27.42 -6.76 9.14
CA GLU A 100 -26.41 -7.55 8.43
C GLU A 100 -25.03 -6.91 8.50
N ILE A 101 -24.95 -5.57 8.41
CA ILE A 101 -23.69 -4.84 8.62
C ILE A 101 -23.19 -5.00 10.06
N ALA A 102 -24.08 -5.01 11.05
CA ALA A 102 -23.68 -5.19 12.45
C ALA A 102 -23.10 -6.58 12.71
N ASP A 103 -23.68 -7.62 12.10
CA ASP A 103 -23.15 -8.98 12.17
C ASP A 103 -21.82 -9.09 11.40
N ARG A 104 -21.73 -8.42 10.24
CA ARG A 104 -20.48 -8.39 9.46
C ARG A 104 -19.34 -7.74 10.24
N MET A 105 -19.58 -6.63 10.95
CA MET A 105 -18.56 -5.99 11.77
C MET A 105 -18.06 -6.89 12.92
N GLN A 106 -18.94 -7.69 13.53
CA GLN A 106 -18.53 -8.68 14.53
C GLN A 106 -17.68 -9.80 13.92
N GLN A 107 -18.00 -10.25 12.70
CA GLN A 107 -17.18 -11.21 11.96
C GLN A 107 -15.81 -10.64 11.62
N ILE A 108 -15.74 -9.41 11.10
CA ILE A 108 -14.48 -8.73 10.79
C ILE A 108 -13.60 -8.63 12.04
N ALA A 109 -14.18 -8.20 13.16
CA ALA A 109 -13.45 -8.08 14.42
C ALA A 109 -12.83 -9.43 14.85
N SER A 110 -13.60 -10.51 14.72
CA SER A 110 -13.18 -11.83 15.19
C SER A 110 -12.27 -12.59 14.23
N GLU A 111 -12.58 -12.61 12.94
CA GLU A 111 -11.84 -13.34 11.92
C GLU A 111 -10.50 -12.66 11.59
N MET A 112 -10.51 -11.32 11.47
CA MET A 112 -9.32 -10.55 11.08
C MET A 112 -8.58 -9.97 12.27
N ARG A 113 -9.11 -10.12 13.49
CA ARG A 113 -8.55 -9.57 14.73
C ARG A 113 -8.31 -8.06 14.68
N VAL A 114 -9.19 -7.35 13.96
CA VAL A 114 -9.14 -5.89 13.83
C VAL A 114 -10.11 -5.26 14.83
N PRO A 115 -9.68 -4.31 15.68
CA PRO A 115 -10.59 -3.53 16.50
C PRO A 115 -11.60 -2.78 15.64
N VAL A 116 -12.89 -2.99 15.91
CA VAL A 116 -13.98 -2.26 15.27
C VAL A 116 -14.62 -1.34 16.31
N PHE A 117 -14.55 -0.04 16.06
CA PHE A 117 -15.08 0.97 16.96
C PHE A 117 -16.51 1.34 16.57
N THR A 118 -17.31 1.74 17.55
CA THR A 118 -18.71 2.11 17.35
C THR A 118 -18.93 3.60 17.58
N ASP A 119 -19.91 4.14 16.87
CA ASP A 119 -20.44 5.48 17.00
C ASP A 119 -19.40 6.61 17.01
N PRO A 120 -18.48 6.62 16.02
CA PRO A 120 -17.47 7.67 15.93
C PRO A 120 -18.13 9.03 15.71
N LYS A 121 -17.63 10.06 16.41
CA LYS A 121 -18.08 11.45 16.30
C LYS A 121 -16.98 12.30 15.69
N GLY A 122 -17.29 12.96 14.57
CA GLY A 122 -16.37 13.91 13.96
C GLY A 122 -16.24 15.18 14.78
N THR A 123 -15.02 15.69 14.91
CA THR A 123 -14.74 16.95 15.61
C THR A 123 -14.69 18.16 14.66
N GLY A 124 -14.78 17.94 13.34
CA GLY A 124 -14.69 18.98 12.30
C GLY A 124 -15.94 19.15 11.44
N SER A 125 -16.01 20.28 10.70
CA SER A 125 -17.13 20.63 9.81
C SER A 125 -17.09 19.95 8.44
N SER A 126 -16.01 19.24 8.11
CA SER A 126 -15.80 18.56 6.83
C SER A 126 -16.52 17.21 6.81
N MET A 127 -17.34 17.00 5.77
CA MET A 127 -18.05 15.74 5.56
C MET A 127 -17.08 14.61 5.19
N PRO A 128 -17.29 13.38 5.67
CA PRO A 128 -16.55 12.21 5.22
C PRO A 128 -16.65 12.02 3.70
N VAL A 129 -15.57 11.52 3.09
CA VAL A 129 -15.50 11.28 1.64
C VAL A 129 -15.75 9.80 1.38
N GLN A 130 -16.72 9.47 0.52
CA GLN A 130 -16.93 8.09 0.10
C GLN A 130 -15.72 7.59 -0.70
N ILE A 131 -15.30 6.35 -0.46
CA ILE A 131 -14.21 5.70 -1.19
C ILE A 131 -14.74 4.51 -1.99
N SER A 132 -14.04 4.20 -3.08
CA SER A 132 -14.24 3.00 -3.91
C SER A 132 -12.91 2.26 -4.04
N GLY A 133 -12.97 0.98 -4.42
CA GLY A 133 -11.77 0.24 -4.82
C GLY A 133 -11.15 0.88 -6.06
N ALA A 134 -9.84 1.06 -6.06
CA ALA A 134 -9.11 1.56 -7.23
C ALA A 134 -9.01 0.46 -8.30
N ARG A 135 -9.11 0.85 -9.57
CA ARG A 135 -8.81 -0.04 -10.71
C ARG A 135 -7.30 -0.06 -10.93
N ILE A 136 -6.66 -1.15 -10.52
CA ILE A 136 -5.19 -1.24 -10.50
C ILE A 136 -4.70 -2.06 -11.68
N GLY A 137 -3.84 -1.48 -12.51
CA GLY A 137 -3.03 -2.21 -13.48
C GLY A 137 -1.66 -2.54 -12.88
N LEU A 138 -1.27 -3.81 -12.84
CA LEU A 138 0.08 -4.24 -12.48
C LEU A 138 0.84 -4.64 -13.74
N TYR A 139 1.85 -3.86 -14.10
CA TYR A 139 2.67 -4.16 -15.28
C TYR A 139 3.45 -5.45 -15.10
N LYS A 140 3.29 -6.36 -16.07
CA LYS A 140 3.92 -7.67 -16.11
C LYS A 140 4.80 -7.79 -17.35
N PRO A 141 6.13 -7.62 -17.22
CA PRO A 141 7.03 -7.81 -18.34
C PRO A 141 7.07 -9.28 -18.77
N TRP A 142 7.38 -9.53 -20.05
CA TRP A 142 7.67 -10.89 -20.54
C TRP A 142 9.01 -11.46 -20.05
N GLN A 143 9.80 -10.65 -19.39
CA GLN A 143 11.00 -11.07 -18.67
C GLN A 143 10.62 -11.54 -17.27
N ALA A 144 11.26 -12.60 -16.78
CA ALA A 144 11.04 -13.10 -15.43
C ALA A 144 11.32 -11.99 -14.40
N SER A 145 10.30 -11.64 -13.61
CA SER A 145 10.39 -10.63 -12.56
C SER A 145 9.92 -11.24 -11.24
N MET A 146 10.84 -11.39 -10.29
CA MET A 146 10.49 -11.81 -8.93
C MET A 146 9.74 -10.69 -8.19
N ASP A 147 10.09 -9.44 -8.48
CA ASP A 147 9.52 -8.26 -7.84
C ASP A 147 8.07 -8.00 -8.26
N GLU A 148 7.71 -8.31 -9.51
CA GLU A 148 6.31 -8.37 -9.94
C GLU A 148 5.55 -9.39 -9.10
N GLY A 149 6.09 -10.60 -8.93
CA GLY A 149 5.47 -11.65 -8.13
C GLY A 149 5.26 -11.28 -6.66
N TRP A 150 6.21 -10.59 -6.03
CA TRP A 150 6.07 -10.08 -4.66
C TRP A 150 5.02 -8.96 -4.56
N THR A 151 4.97 -8.07 -5.55
CA THR A 151 3.96 -7.01 -5.64
C THR A 151 2.57 -7.62 -5.78
N ARG A 152 2.42 -8.57 -6.71
CA ARG A 152 1.19 -9.33 -6.92
C ARG A 152 0.72 -10.04 -5.65
N LEU A 153 1.62 -10.77 -4.99
CA LEU A 153 1.31 -11.46 -3.73
C LEU A 153 0.83 -10.49 -2.64
N THR A 154 1.42 -9.28 -2.57
CA THR A 154 1.01 -8.26 -1.62
C THR A 154 -0.40 -7.76 -1.90
N LEU A 155 -0.71 -7.44 -3.17
CA LEU A 155 -2.06 -7.03 -3.57
C LEU A 155 -3.10 -8.12 -3.28
N GLU A 156 -2.79 -9.38 -3.60
CA GLU A 156 -3.64 -10.55 -3.33
C GLU A 156 -3.91 -10.72 -1.84
N ASN A 157 -2.85 -10.68 -1.00
CA ASN A 157 -2.98 -10.83 0.45
C ASN A 157 -3.83 -9.71 1.08
N TYR A 158 -3.78 -8.51 0.52
CA TYR A 158 -4.55 -7.36 1.00
C TYR A 158 -5.92 -7.22 0.34
N GLY A 159 -6.25 -8.08 -0.63
CA GLY A 159 -7.54 -8.05 -1.32
C GLY A 159 -7.74 -6.87 -2.27
N PHE A 160 -6.66 -6.26 -2.77
CA PHE A 160 -6.76 -5.25 -3.81
C PHE A 160 -7.02 -5.93 -5.16
N PRO A 161 -8.13 -5.63 -5.86
CA PRO A 161 -8.34 -6.12 -7.21
C PRO A 161 -7.32 -5.45 -8.16
N PHE A 162 -6.72 -6.24 -9.04
CA PHE A 162 -5.80 -5.74 -10.05
C PHE A 162 -5.88 -6.58 -11.32
N GLU A 163 -5.46 -5.98 -12.42
CA GLU A 163 -5.29 -6.65 -13.71
C GLU A 163 -3.81 -6.72 -14.06
N SER A 164 -3.36 -7.84 -14.63
CA SER A 164 -2.01 -7.94 -15.18
C SER A 164 -1.96 -7.23 -16.52
N VAL A 165 -1.07 -6.24 -16.65
CA VAL A 165 -0.95 -5.41 -17.85
C VAL A 165 0.32 -5.81 -18.58
N ASP A 166 0.19 -6.37 -19.78
CA ASP A 166 1.32 -6.76 -20.61
C ASP A 166 1.76 -5.63 -21.57
N ASN A 167 2.78 -5.91 -22.38
CA ASN A 167 3.32 -4.94 -23.33
C ASN A 167 2.32 -4.51 -24.41
N ALA A 168 1.40 -5.40 -24.80
CA ALA A 168 0.40 -5.08 -25.81
C ALA A 168 -0.64 -4.12 -25.24
N ARG A 169 -1.16 -4.40 -24.03
CA ARG A 169 -2.12 -3.51 -23.37
C ARG A 169 -1.55 -2.11 -23.13
N ILE A 170 -0.27 -1.98 -22.76
CA ILE A 170 0.35 -0.64 -22.64
C ILE A 170 0.37 0.09 -23.99
N ARG A 171 0.75 -0.60 -25.08
CA ARG A 171 0.82 -0.02 -26.44
C ARG A 171 -0.53 0.38 -27.01
N GLU A 172 -1.61 -0.27 -26.60
CA GLU A 172 -2.97 0.08 -27.00
C GLU A 172 -3.37 1.50 -26.56
N GLY A 173 -2.73 2.04 -25.52
CA GLY A 173 -3.06 3.38 -25.00
C GLY A 173 -4.39 3.41 -24.25
N ASP A 174 -4.94 4.61 -24.05
CA ASP A 174 -6.20 4.81 -23.33
C ASP A 174 -6.24 4.04 -22.00
N LEU A 175 -5.20 4.19 -21.18
CA LEU A 175 -5.06 3.43 -19.94
C LEU A 175 -6.03 3.92 -18.86
N GLY A 176 -6.44 5.20 -18.92
CA GLY A 176 -7.37 5.79 -17.96
C GLY A 176 -8.79 5.24 -18.06
N SER A 177 -9.17 4.68 -19.21
CA SER A 177 -10.47 4.03 -19.38
C SER A 177 -10.61 2.73 -18.59
N ASP A 178 -9.49 2.07 -18.26
CA ASP A 178 -9.47 0.81 -17.50
C ASP A 178 -8.88 0.97 -16.09
N PHE A 179 -7.91 1.87 -15.90
CA PHE A 179 -7.12 1.96 -14.67
C PHE A 179 -7.20 3.35 -14.02
N ASP A 180 -7.15 3.37 -12.70
CA ASP A 180 -6.92 4.58 -11.90
C ASP A 180 -5.46 4.63 -11.44
N VAL A 181 -4.84 3.47 -11.25
CA VAL A 181 -3.46 3.29 -10.80
C VAL A 181 -2.75 2.31 -11.71
N LEU A 182 -1.57 2.70 -12.23
CA LEU A 182 -0.66 1.80 -12.92
C LEU A 182 0.60 1.59 -12.07
N ILE A 183 0.92 0.34 -11.77
CA ILE A 183 2.09 -0.06 -10.98
C ILE A 183 3.14 -0.65 -11.91
N ILE A 184 4.34 -0.06 -11.91
CA ILE A 184 5.55 -0.64 -12.53
C ILE A 184 6.42 -1.23 -11.40
N PRO A 185 6.51 -2.57 -11.30
CA PRO A 185 7.27 -3.21 -10.23
C PRO A 185 8.77 -2.93 -10.38
N GLN A 186 9.53 -3.20 -9.33
CA GLN A 186 10.98 -3.05 -9.34
C GLN A 186 11.63 -3.87 -10.47
N GLY A 187 12.75 -3.37 -10.96
CA GLY A 187 13.64 -4.11 -11.87
C GLY A 187 13.31 -3.91 -13.35
N VAL A 188 12.29 -3.12 -13.65
CA VAL A 188 11.90 -2.75 -15.01
C VAL A 188 12.64 -1.47 -15.41
N GLN A 189 13.86 -1.63 -15.93
CA GLN A 189 14.66 -0.50 -16.41
C GLN A 189 14.09 0.06 -17.73
N PRO A 190 14.25 1.36 -18.04
CA PRO A 190 13.69 1.99 -19.24
C PRO A 190 14.00 1.24 -20.54
N ARG A 191 15.27 0.88 -20.77
CA ARG A 191 15.66 0.11 -21.96
C ARG A 191 14.99 -1.27 -22.05
N ALA A 192 14.80 -1.95 -20.92
CA ALA A 192 14.17 -3.26 -20.88
C ALA A 192 12.65 -3.15 -21.06
N LEU A 193 12.04 -2.08 -20.55
CA LEU A 193 10.64 -1.76 -20.76
C LEU A 193 10.36 -1.46 -22.24
N ILE A 194 11.15 -0.59 -22.86
CA ILE A 194 10.97 -0.15 -24.25
C ILE A 194 11.23 -1.28 -25.24
N ASN A 195 12.38 -1.97 -25.10
CA ASN A 195 12.82 -2.95 -26.11
C ASN A 195 12.34 -4.38 -25.81
N GLY A 196 12.10 -4.72 -24.55
CA GLY A 196 11.74 -6.06 -24.12
C GLY A 196 12.72 -7.14 -24.56
N ILE A 197 12.20 -8.32 -24.92
CA ILE A 197 13.00 -9.45 -25.40
C ILE A 197 13.02 -9.44 -26.93
N SER A 198 14.19 -9.54 -27.55
CA SER A 198 14.32 -9.61 -29.01
C SER A 198 13.51 -10.77 -29.62
N GLU A 199 12.87 -10.51 -30.76
CA GLU A 199 12.18 -11.50 -31.61
C GLU A 199 13.08 -12.65 -32.07
N GLU A 200 14.40 -12.45 -32.11
CA GLU A 200 15.37 -13.51 -32.41
C GLU A 200 15.44 -14.56 -31.30
N ARG A 201 15.07 -14.19 -30.06
CA ARG A 201 15.16 -15.05 -28.88
C ARG A 201 13.82 -15.68 -28.50
N ILE A 202 12.71 -15.02 -28.79
CA ILE A 202 11.37 -15.47 -28.39
C ILE A 202 10.34 -15.06 -29.44
N MET A 203 9.25 -15.82 -29.54
CA MET A 203 8.15 -15.53 -30.46
C MET A 203 7.12 -14.56 -29.86
N GLU A 204 6.36 -13.91 -30.73
CA GLU A 204 5.10 -13.24 -30.38
C GLU A 204 4.14 -14.18 -29.62
N PRO A 205 3.38 -13.69 -28.62
CA PRO A 205 3.26 -12.30 -28.18
C PRO A 205 4.32 -11.84 -27.16
N TYR A 206 5.35 -12.66 -26.89
CA TYR A 206 6.31 -12.46 -25.79
C TYR A 206 7.55 -11.65 -26.19
N ALA A 207 7.70 -11.34 -27.47
CA ALA A 207 8.78 -10.54 -28.01
C ALA A 207 8.45 -9.04 -27.92
N GLY A 208 9.50 -8.21 -27.97
CA GLY A 208 9.38 -6.76 -27.91
C GLY A 208 9.03 -6.23 -26.51
N GLY A 209 9.13 -4.91 -26.38
CA GLY A 209 8.72 -4.15 -25.20
C GLY A 209 7.50 -3.29 -25.49
N VAL A 210 7.32 -2.25 -24.71
CA VAL A 210 6.22 -1.28 -24.90
C VAL A 210 6.53 -0.26 -26.01
N GLY A 211 7.77 -0.16 -26.48
CA GLY A 211 8.17 0.84 -27.49
C GLY A 211 8.09 2.28 -26.96
N ASP A 212 8.41 3.25 -27.82
CA ASP A 212 8.27 4.67 -27.48
C ASP A 212 6.78 5.04 -27.36
N GLU A 213 5.92 4.42 -28.16
CA GLU A 213 4.46 4.62 -28.13
C GLU A 213 3.87 4.22 -26.78
N GLY A 214 4.35 3.13 -26.18
CA GLY A 214 3.92 2.71 -24.85
C GLY A 214 4.39 3.67 -23.75
N ILE A 215 5.56 4.29 -23.90
CA ILE A 215 6.00 5.35 -22.98
C ILE A 215 5.08 6.57 -23.09
N GLU A 216 4.75 6.98 -24.32
CA GLU A 216 3.79 8.07 -24.55
C GLU A 216 2.42 7.76 -23.94
N ALA A 217 1.93 6.52 -24.05
CA ALA A 217 0.68 6.09 -23.42
C ALA A 217 0.71 6.20 -21.89
N ILE A 218 1.81 5.81 -21.23
CA ILE A 218 1.97 5.95 -19.78
C ILE A 218 2.04 7.44 -19.38
N ILE A 219 2.71 8.27 -20.17
CA ILE A 219 2.75 9.72 -19.94
C ILE A 219 1.35 10.32 -20.03
N GLU A 220 0.58 9.94 -21.05
CA GLU A 220 -0.78 10.46 -21.25
C GLU A 220 -1.71 10.04 -20.12
N PHE A 221 -1.64 8.77 -19.69
CA PHE A 221 -2.35 8.27 -18.51
C PHE A 221 -2.16 9.16 -17.28
N VAL A 222 -0.92 9.57 -16.99
CA VAL A 222 -0.63 10.45 -15.85
C VAL A 222 -1.17 11.86 -16.08
N LYS A 223 -1.07 12.41 -17.30
CA LYS A 223 -1.62 13.73 -17.62
C LYS A 223 -3.14 13.79 -17.50
N GLU A 224 -3.82 12.69 -17.79
CA GLU A 224 -5.28 12.55 -17.68
C GLU A 224 -5.75 12.35 -16.23
N GLY A 225 -4.82 12.27 -15.26
CA GLY A 225 -5.11 12.16 -13.83
C GLY A 225 -4.92 10.77 -13.25
N GLY A 226 -4.45 9.81 -14.05
CA GLY A 226 -4.02 8.50 -13.57
C GLY A 226 -2.82 8.57 -12.64
N THR A 227 -2.73 7.63 -11.71
CA THR A 227 -1.60 7.54 -10.77
C THR A 227 -0.59 6.50 -11.23
N LEU A 228 0.64 6.92 -11.53
CA LEU A 228 1.75 6.01 -11.80
C LEU A 228 2.54 5.74 -10.53
N LEU A 229 2.61 4.47 -10.11
CA LEU A 229 3.46 4.00 -9.03
C LEU A 229 4.66 3.24 -9.61
N THR A 230 5.87 3.74 -9.36
CA THR A 230 7.11 3.06 -9.75
C THR A 230 7.87 2.64 -8.50
N PHE A 231 8.37 1.41 -8.49
CA PHE A 231 9.14 0.90 -7.36
C PHE A 231 10.62 0.86 -7.68
N GLU A 232 11.41 1.43 -6.76
CA GLU A 232 12.87 1.45 -6.83
C GLU A 232 13.31 1.97 -8.21
N ARG A 233 14.29 1.32 -8.85
CA ARG A 233 14.89 1.78 -10.12
C ARG A 233 13.95 1.84 -11.33
N SER A 234 12.69 1.44 -11.20
CA SER A 234 11.69 1.63 -12.25
C SER A 234 11.27 3.09 -12.37
N ASP A 235 11.55 3.92 -11.36
CA ASP A 235 11.36 5.38 -11.36
C ASP A 235 12.19 6.12 -12.43
N GLN A 236 13.25 5.50 -12.93
CA GLN A 236 14.10 6.03 -14.01
C GLN A 236 13.30 6.39 -15.26
N ILE A 237 12.19 5.69 -15.54
CA ILE A 237 11.28 6.04 -16.64
C ILE A 237 10.76 7.48 -16.51
N VAL A 238 10.47 7.92 -15.28
CA VAL A 238 9.93 9.24 -14.99
C VAL A 238 11.01 10.31 -15.22
N PHE A 239 12.21 10.07 -14.71
CA PHE A 239 13.33 10.99 -14.89
C PHE A 239 13.76 11.13 -16.37
N GLU A 240 13.74 10.04 -17.13
CA GLU A 240 14.21 10.03 -18.52
C GLU A 240 13.15 10.54 -19.51
N HIS A 241 11.86 10.33 -19.26
CA HIS A 241 10.80 10.58 -20.26
C HIS A 241 9.73 11.60 -19.86
N PHE A 242 9.49 11.85 -18.57
CA PHE A 242 8.34 12.69 -18.15
C PHE A 242 8.66 14.19 -18.11
N ASN A 243 9.91 14.59 -18.34
CA ASN A 243 10.36 15.99 -18.26
C ASN A 243 9.93 16.67 -16.94
N VAL A 244 9.96 15.92 -15.85
CA VAL A 244 9.61 16.41 -14.52
C VAL A 244 10.71 17.33 -13.98
N PRO A 245 10.39 18.38 -13.20
CA PRO A 245 11.37 19.32 -12.67
C PRO A 245 12.13 18.76 -11.46
N VAL A 246 12.51 17.49 -11.50
CA VAL A 246 13.29 16.80 -10.48
C VAL A 246 14.56 16.23 -11.10
N LYS A 247 15.62 16.14 -10.31
CA LYS A 247 16.90 15.57 -10.72
C LYS A 247 17.35 14.55 -9.69
N ASP A 248 17.99 13.48 -10.16
CA ASP A 248 18.69 12.55 -9.29
C ASP A 248 19.98 13.24 -8.76
N ALA A 249 19.98 13.59 -7.48
CA ALA A 249 21.11 14.23 -6.82
C ALA A 249 22.33 13.30 -6.68
N LEU A 250 22.14 11.99 -6.88
CA LEU A 250 23.18 10.97 -6.82
C LEU A 250 23.67 10.54 -8.21
N GLN A 251 23.10 11.11 -9.29
CA GLN A 251 23.46 10.76 -10.65
C GLN A 251 24.96 10.98 -10.89
N GLY A 252 25.64 9.92 -11.34
CA GLY A 252 27.07 9.95 -11.64
C GLY A 252 27.99 9.66 -10.44
N LEU A 253 27.46 9.59 -9.22
CA LEU A 253 28.23 9.15 -8.05
C LEU A 253 28.42 7.63 -8.08
N GLN A 254 29.62 7.17 -7.78
CA GLN A 254 29.97 5.76 -7.66
C GLN A 254 30.26 5.43 -6.19
N HIS A 255 30.20 4.15 -5.84
CA HIS A 255 30.77 3.70 -4.57
C HIS A 255 32.30 3.95 -4.59
N PRO A 256 32.90 4.56 -3.55
CA PRO A 256 32.36 4.88 -2.22
C PRO A 256 31.96 6.35 -2.01
N GLU A 257 31.85 7.17 -3.06
CA GLU A 257 31.60 8.62 -2.98
C GLU A 257 30.32 8.95 -2.20
N PHE A 258 29.29 8.10 -2.33
CA PHE A 258 28.10 8.14 -1.49
C PHE A 258 27.60 6.72 -1.22
N TYR A 259 27.38 6.40 0.05
CA TYR A 259 26.76 5.15 0.48
C TYR A 259 25.97 5.38 1.75
N LEU A 260 24.65 5.19 1.67
CA LEU A 260 23.81 5.08 2.85
C LEU A 260 23.67 3.59 3.20
N PRO A 261 24.20 3.11 4.34
CA PRO A 261 23.91 1.76 4.81
C PRO A 261 22.42 1.65 5.17
N PRO A 262 21.86 0.42 5.25
CA PRO A 262 20.49 0.23 5.73
C PRO A 262 20.28 0.93 7.07
N ALA A 263 19.31 1.83 7.12
CA ALA A 263 19.03 2.71 8.26
C ALA A 263 17.53 2.71 8.57
N VAL A 264 17.17 2.79 9.85
CA VAL A 264 15.80 3.14 10.26
C VAL A 264 15.74 4.66 10.29
N LEU A 265 14.85 5.25 9.50
CA LEU A 265 14.66 6.69 9.42
C LEU A 265 13.40 7.07 10.21
N LYS A 266 13.52 8.09 11.07
CA LYS A 266 12.37 8.81 11.62
C LYS A 266 12.05 9.96 10.68
N LEU A 267 10.87 9.94 10.07
CA LEU A 267 10.36 11.02 9.23
C LEU A 267 9.34 11.82 10.04
N ASP A 268 9.61 13.11 10.23
CA ASP A 268 8.61 14.06 10.72
C ASP A 268 8.00 14.73 9.49
N VAL A 269 6.81 14.27 9.08
CA VAL A 269 6.10 14.79 7.91
C VAL A 269 5.16 15.91 8.36
N ASN A 270 5.33 17.11 7.79
CA ASN A 270 4.34 18.16 7.96
C ASN A 270 3.14 17.88 7.05
N ASN A 271 1.98 17.63 7.65
CA ASN A 271 0.74 17.31 6.96
C ASN A 271 -0.21 18.52 6.88
N GLU A 272 0.26 19.72 7.23
CA GLU A 272 -0.44 20.99 7.06
C GLU A 272 -0.35 21.52 5.62
#